data_AF-A0A1Q7WM58-F1
#
_entry.id   AF-A0A1Q7WM58-F1
#
_cell.length_a   1.000
_cell.length_b   1.000
_cell.length_c   1.000
_cell.angle_alpha   90.00
_cell.angle_beta   90.00
_cell.angle_gamma   90.00
#
_symmetry.space_group_name_H-M   'P 1'
#
loop_
_entity.id
_entity.type
_entity.pdbx_description
1 polymer ?
#
loop_
_entity_poly.entity_id
_entity_poly.type
_entity_poly.pdbx_seq_one_letter_code
_entity_poly.pdbx_strand_id
1 'polypeptide(L)'
;MFGPAAALADPLPIRVGWVVTPGHLAPLIEALGKREAGVFKHLGQSYVLQTTRFQGTTPQIQAQAIGDLDVAALSTAALALAITNAKLEERVVADVVADGVEGFFTENYVVAADSPIKTIEDIKGKRIATNAITSPTCRRCSTAVKSI
;
A
#
# COMPACT_ATOMS: atom_id res chain seq x y z
N MET A 1 -4.66 -49.63 -20.59
CA MET A 1 -5.30 -49.17 -19.34
C MET A 1 -4.78 -47.76 -19.09
N PHE A 2 -5.52 -46.72 -19.49
CA PHE A 2 -5.11 -45.33 -19.28
C PHE A 2 -5.63 -44.90 -17.90
N GLY A 3 -4.72 -44.71 -16.94
CA GLY A 3 -5.05 -44.13 -15.63
C GLY A 3 -5.46 -42.67 -15.78
N PRO A 4 -6.28 -42.12 -14.87
CA PRO A 4 -6.70 -40.73 -14.94
C PRO A 4 -5.47 -39.82 -14.87
N ALA A 5 -5.33 -38.93 -15.85
CA ALA A 5 -4.35 -37.86 -15.79
C ALA A 5 -4.70 -36.96 -14.59
N ALA A 6 -3.77 -36.83 -13.64
CA ALA A 6 -3.92 -35.85 -12.57
C ALA A 6 -4.01 -34.46 -13.22
N ALA A 7 -5.16 -33.80 -13.07
CA ALA A 7 -5.29 -32.41 -13.47
C ALA A 7 -4.30 -31.59 -12.65
N LEU A 8 -3.35 -30.91 -13.30
CA LEU A 8 -2.56 -29.88 -12.67
C LEU A 8 -3.54 -28.78 -12.22
N ALA A 9 -3.62 -28.54 -10.92
CA ALA A 9 -4.41 -27.44 -10.39
C ALA A 9 -3.85 -26.12 -10.96
N ASP A 10 -4.75 -25.20 -11.32
CA ASP A 10 -4.33 -23.87 -11.75
C ASP A 10 -3.50 -23.19 -10.66
N PRO A 11 -2.51 -22.35 -11.02
CA PRO A 11 -1.70 -21.62 -10.04
C PRO A 11 -2.58 -20.81 -9.09
N LEU A 12 -2.24 -20.82 -7.79
CA LEU A 12 -2.99 -20.07 -6.78
C LEU A 12 -2.91 -18.56 -7.05
N PRO A 13 -4.04 -17.86 -7.26
CA PRO A 13 -4.02 -16.40 -7.32
C PRO A 13 -3.81 -15.82 -5.92
N ILE A 14 -2.79 -14.97 -5.78
CA ILE A 14 -2.54 -14.16 -4.59
C ILE A 14 -2.92 -12.72 -4.92
N ARG A 15 -3.97 -12.21 -4.27
CA ARG A 15 -4.54 -10.89 -4.53
C ARG A 15 -3.91 -9.85 -3.61
N VAL A 16 -3.20 -8.90 -4.20
CA VAL A 16 -2.37 -7.94 -3.48
C VAL A 16 -2.80 -6.50 -3.78
N GLY A 17 -3.17 -5.75 -2.74
CA GLY A 17 -3.48 -4.34 -2.82
C GLY A 17 -2.22 -3.47 -2.79
N TRP A 18 -2.18 -2.40 -3.59
CA TRP A 18 -1.09 -1.42 -3.58
C TRP A 18 -1.59 0.01 -3.81
N VAL A 19 -0.79 1.01 -3.42
CA VAL A 19 -1.16 2.44 -3.56
C VAL A 19 -0.21 3.18 -4.50
N VAL A 20 1.09 3.10 -4.20
CA VAL A 20 2.15 3.85 -4.89
C VAL A 20 3.41 3.00 -5.11
N THR A 21 4.13 3.25 -6.20
CA THR A 21 5.44 2.67 -6.55
C THR A 21 6.48 3.81 -6.57
N PRO A 22 7.75 3.60 -6.15
CA PRO A 22 8.39 2.33 -5.81
C PRO A 22 8.14 1.80 -4.40
N GLY A 23 7.44 2.54 -3.51
CA GLY A 23 7.20 2.10 -2.13
C GLY A 23 6.49 0.75 -2.02
N HIS A 24 5.57 0.43 -2.94
CA HIS A 24 5.04 -0.92 -3.12
C HIS A 24 5.58 -1.52 -4.41
N LEU A 25 6.31 -2.63 -4.27
CA LEU A 25 6.89 -3.37 -5.39
C LEU A 25 5.95 -4.42 -5.98
N ALA A 26 4.82 -4.71 -5.34
CA ALA A 26 3.83 -5.68 -5.81
C ALA A 26 3.50 -5.59 -7.32
N PRO A 27 3.18 -4.42 -7.90
CA PRO A 27 2.88 -4.32 -9.34
C PRO A 27 4.10 -4.58 -10.25
N LEU A 28 5.31 -4.58 -9.70
CA LEU A 28 6.55 -4.84 -10.44
C LEU A 28 7.01 -6.30 -10.35
N ILE A 29 6.43 -7.12 -9.46
CA ILE A 29 6.90 -8.48 -9.18
C ILE A 29 6.91 -9.35 -10.43
N GLU A 30 5.91 -9.23 -11.32
CA GLU A 30 5.91 -10.00 -12.57
C GLU A 30 7.09 -9.65 -13.47
N ALA A 31 7.37 -8.36 -13.64
CA ALA A 31 8.48 -7.89 -14.46
C ALA A 31 9.84 -8.22 -13.82
N LEU A 32 9.95 -8.11 -12.50
CA LEU A 32 11.16 -8.44 -11.75
C LEU A 32 11.40 -9.96 -11.74
N GLY A 33 10.36 -10.78 -11.63
CA GLY A 33 10.45 -12.24 -11.66
C GLY A 33 10.94 -12.79 -12.99
N LYS A 34 10.63 -12.12 -14.11
CA LYS A 34 11.19 -12.48 -15.44
C LYS A 34 12.69 -12.20 -15.53
N ARG A 35 13.19 -11.19 -14.80
CA ARG A 35 14.62 -10.82 -14.77
C ARG A 35 15.40 -11.63 -13.75
N GLU A 36 14.81 -11.85 -12.58
CA GLU A 36 15.43 -12.43 -11.39
C GLU A 36 14.63 -13.63 -10.88
N ALA A 37 14.47 -14.65 -11.73
CA ALA A 37 13.65 -15.83 -11.42
C ALA A 37 14.12 -16.59 -10.16
N GLY A 38 15.39 -16.44 -9.77
CA GLY A 38 15.94 -17.02 -8.53
C GLY A 38 15.37 -16.41 -7.25
N VAL A 39 14.89 -15.17 -7.31
CA VAL A 39 14.26 -14.46 -6.18
C VAL A 39 12.79 -14.86 -6.04
N PHE A 40 12.06 -14.94 -7.16
CA PHE A 40 10.63 -15.23 -7.20
C PHE A 40 10.35 -16.70 -7.54
N LYS A 41 10.76 -17.59 -6.64
CA LYS A 41 10.57 -19.04 -6.81
C LYS A 41 9.10 -19.37 -7.08
N HIS A 42 8.84 -20.19 -8.09
CA HIS A 42 7.52 -20.68 -8.51
C HIS A 42 6.50 -19.63 -8.99
N LEU A 43 6.92 -18.38 -9.23
CA LEU A 43 6.05 -17.38 -9.85
C LEU A 43 5.60 -17.86 -11.24
N GLY A 44 4.29 -17.89 -11.48
CA GLY A 44 3.68 -18.42 -12.70
C GLY A 44 3.58 -19.96 -12.76
N GLN A 45 4.02 -20.67 -11.71
CA GLN A 45 3.93 -22.13 -11.61
C GLN A 45 2.94 -22.55 -10.52
N SER A 46 3.28 -22.32 -9.24
CA SER A 46 2.40 -22.68 -8.12
C SER A 46 1.51 -21.52 -7.67
N TYR A 47 1.90 -20.29 -7.99
CA TYR A 47 1.11 -19.10 -7.71
C TYR A 47 1.29 -18.04 -8.79
N VAL A 48 0.30 -17.14 -8.85
CA VAL A 48 0.34 -15.91 -9.65
C VAL A 48 -0.05 -14.73 -8.76
N LEU A 49 0.54 -13.55 -8.99
CA LEU A 49 0.12 -12.33 -8.30
C LEU A 49 -0.91 -11.60 -9.13
N GLN A 50 -2.01 -11.22 -8.48
CA GLN A 50 -3.01 -10.30 -9.02
C GLN A 50 -2.95 -9.02 -8.20
N THR A 51 -2.62 -7.91 -8.85
CA THR A 51 -2.44 -6.64 -8.13
C THR A 51 -3.56 -5.67 -8.43
N THR A 52 -4.09 -5.05 -7.38
CA THR A 52 -5.16 -4.04 -7.50
C THR A 52 -4.67 -2.72 -6.93
N ARG A 53 -4.77 -1.65 -7.72
CA ARG A 53 -4.38 -0.31 -7.28
C ARG A 53 -5.51 0.36 -6.50
N PHE A 54 -5.16 0.94 -5.36
CA PHE A 54 -6.05 1.73 -4.52
C PHE A 54 -5.55 3.18 -4.42
N GLN A 55 -6.46 4.12 -4.17
CA GLN A 55 -6.10 5.53 -3.95
C GLN A 55 -5.45 5.78 -2.58
N GLY A 56 -5.62 4.83 -1.65
CA GLY A 56 -5.04 4.90 -0.30
C GLY A 56 -5.08 3.53 0.38
N THR A 57 -4.54 3.48 1.59
CA THR A 57 -4.47 2.24 2.39
C THR A 57 -5.80 1.90 3.06
N THR A 58 -6.59 2.91 3.47
CA THR A 58 -7.87 2.70 4.16
C THR A 58 -8.92 1.91 3.34
N PRO A 59 -9.11 2.15 2.02
CA PRO A 59 -10.04 1.33 1.23
C PRO A 59 -9.67 -0.16 1.16
N GLN A 60 -8.40 -0.52 1.34
CA GLN A 60 -7.96 -1.92 1.31
C GLN A 60 -8.50 -2.73 2.51
N ILE A 61 -8.83 -2.06 3.63
CA ILE A 61 -9.43 -2.71 4.80
C ILE A 61 -10.76 -3.37 4.44
N GLN A 62 -11.61 -2.67 3.68
CA GLN A 62 -12.89 -3.22 3.25
C GLN A 62 -12.70 -4.39 2.29
N ALA A 63 -11.75 -4.25 1.36
CA ALA A 63 -11.43 -5.31 0.41
C ALA A 63 -10.86 -6.56 1.11
N GLN A 64 -10.03 -6.42 2.14
CA GLN A 64 -9.62 -7.56 2.98
C GLN A 64 -10.80 -8.15 3.76
N ALA A 65 -11.67 -7.32 4.33
CA ALA A 65 -12.80 -7.79 5.14
C ALA A 65 -13.79 -8.67 4.37
N ILE A 66 -13.99 -8.41 3.08
CA ILE A 66 -14.84 -9.23 2.19
C ILE A 66 -14.06 -10.34 1.47
N GLY A 67 -12.75 -10.44 1.73
CA GLY A 67 -11.89 -11.44 1.13
C GLY A 67 -11.59 -11.18 -0.35
N ASP A 68 -11.61 -9.93 -0.82
CA ASP A 68 -11.16 -9.51 -2.16
C ASP A 68 -9.64 -9.33 -2.25
N LEU A 69 -8.97 -9.14 -1.11
CA LEU A 69 -7.52 -9.09 -0.98
C LEU A 69 -7.03 -10.16 -0.02
N ASP A 70 -5.93 -10.82 -0.39
CA ASP A 70 -5.20 -11.74 0.49
C ASP A 70 -4.07 -10.99 1.23
N VAL A 71 -3.50 -9.97 0.58
CA VAL A 71 -2.45 -9.11 1.15
C VAL A 71 -2.78 -7.65 0.88
N ALA A 72 -2.77 -6.82 1.92
CA ALA A 72 -2.93 -5.37 1.78
C ALA A 72 -1.68 -4.61 2.21
N ALA A 73 -1.39 -3.54 1.49
CA ALA A 73 -0.43 -2.54 1.90
C ALA A 73 -1.09 -1.54 2.85
N LEU A 74 -0.96 -1.77 4.17
CA LEU A 74 -1.52 -0.91 5.20
C LEU A 74 -0.45 -0.03 5.83
N SER A 75 -0.76 1.26 5.95
CA SER A 75 0.01 2.15 6.83
C SER A 75 -0.26 1.82 8.29
N THR A 76 0.63 2.21 9.21
CA THR A 76 0.47 1.94 10.65
C THR A 76 -0.88 2.42 11.19
N ALA A 77 -1.35 3.59 10.74
CA ALA A 77 -2.67 4.11 11.13
C ALA A 77 -3.83 3.29 10.54
N ALA A 78 -3.72 2.82 9.30
CA ALA A 78 -4.75 1.99 8.67
C ALA A 78 -4.78 0.57 9.28
N LEU A 79 -3.62 -0.01 9.61
CA LEU A 79 -3.50 -1.26 10.33
C LEU A 79 -4.18 -1.18 11.70
N ALA A 80 -3.95 -0.11 12.45
CA ALA A 80 -4.64 0.12 13.71
C ALA A 80 -6.16 0.12 13.53
N LEU A 81 -6.68 0.80 12.49
CA LEU A 81 -8.11 0.83 12.19
C LEU A 81 -8.67 -0.53 11.73
N ALA A 82 -7.91 -1.30 10.96
CA ALA A 82 -8.29 -2.65 10.55
C ALA A 82 -8.55 -3.54 11.79
N ILE A 83 -7.66 -3.45 12.78
CA ILE A 83 -7.76 -4.21 14.03
C ILE A 83 -8.86 -3.64 14.94
N THR A 84 -8.87 -2.33 15.19
CA THR A 84 -9.75 -1.74 16.21
C THR A 84 -11.18 -1.57 15.73
N ASN A 85 -11.38 -1.18 14.47
CA ASN A 85 -12.69 -0.81 13.94
C ASN A 85 -13.29 -1.94 13.10
N ALA A 86 -12.51 -2.55 12.21
CA ALA A 86 -12.98 -3.64 11.36
C ALA A 86 -12.85 -5.03 12.01
N LYS A 87 -12.16 -5.14 13.15
CA LYS A 87 -11.97 -6.38 13.91
C LYS A 87 -11.32 -7.51 13.09
N LEU A 88 -10.47 -7.15 12.14
CA LEU A 88 -9.74 -8.13 11.32
C LEU A 88 -8.57 -8.72 12.10
N GLU A 89 -8.34 -10.03 11.94
CA GLU A 89 -7.12 -10.70 12.43
C GLU A 89 -5.99 -10.48 11.41
N GLU A 90 -5.30 -9.36 11.54
CA GLU A 90 -4.19 -9.01 10.65
C GLU A 90 -2.87 -9.61 11.13
N ARG A 91 -2.02 -10.01 10.18
CA ARG A 91 -0.63 -10.42 10.43
C ARG A 91 0.32 -9.59 9.59
N VAL A 92 1.31 -8.99 10.24
CA VAL A 92 2.35 -8.21 9.57
C VAL A 92 3.41 -9.17 9.02
N VAL A 93 3.59 -9.17 7.71
CA VAL A 93 4.56 -10.06 7.02
C VAL A 93 5.83 -9.33 6.57
N ALA A 94 5.74 -8.02 6.33
CA ALA A 94 6.86 -7.20 5.88
C ALA A 94 6.60 -5.72 6.19
N ASP A 95 7.69 -4.99 6.46
CA ASP A 95 7.72 -3.53 6.33
C ASP A 95 8.29 -3.19 4.94
N VAL A 96 7.59 -2.33 4.20
CA VAL A 96 7.87 -2.03 2.80
C VAL A 96 8.14 -0.55 2.55
N VAL A 97 7.75 0.33 3.48
CA VAL A 97 7.96 1.78 3.37
C VAL A 97 8.25 2.35 4.75
N ALA A 98 9.47 2.83 4.93
CA ALA A 98 9.87 3.65 6.08
C ALA A 98 10.02 5.10 5.66
N ASP A 99 9.62 6.03 6.53
CA ASP A 99 9.63 7.47 6.29
C ASP A 99 10.23 8.20 7.50
N GLY A 100 10.87 9.35 7.29
CA GLY A 100 11.51 10.12 8.37
C GLY A 100 12.82 9.53 8.90
N VAL A 101 13.49 8.66 8.14
CA VAL A 101 14.82 8.11 8.49
C VAL A 101 15.91 9.10 8.05
N GLU A 102 16.83 9.44 8.96
CA GLU A 102 17.93 10.37 8.68
C GLU A 102 18.78 9.87 7.50
N GLY A 103 19.10 10.77 6.56
CA GLY A 103 19.85 10.45 5.35
C GLY A 103 19.03 9.80 4.22
N PHE A 104 17.74 9.50 4.45
CA PHE A 104 16.83 8.95 3.44
C PHE A 104 15.73 9.96 3.06
N PHE A 105 15.03 9.67 1.97
CA PHE A 105 13.91 10.49 1.51
C PHE A 105 12.81 10.55 2.58
N THR A 106 12.26 11.75 2.79
CA THR A 106 11.08 11.97 3.62
C THR A 106 9.96 12.62 2.82
N GLU A 107 8.72 12.23 3.07
CA GLU A 107 7.55 12.78 2.35
C GLU A 107 7.40 14.28 2.65
N ASN A 108 7.33 15.11 1.58
CA ASN A 108 7.29 16.57 1.69
C ASN A 108 5.89 17.13 1.44
N TYR A 109 5.55 18.21 2.14
CA TYR A 109 4.50 19.11 1.70
C TYR A 109 5.01 19.96 0.55
N VAL A 110 4.28 19.95 -0.55
CA VAL A 110 4.63 20.72 -1.74
C VAL A 110 3.57 21.76 -2.03
N VAL A 111 4.01 22.92 -2.48
CA VAL A 111 3.17 24.03 -2.93
C VAL A 111 3.58 24.43 -4.34
N ALA A 112 2.69 25.10 -5.07
CA ALA A 112 3.06 25.69 -6.36
C ALA A 112 4.22 26.70 -6.18
N ALA A 113 5.11 26.80 -7.16
CA ALA A 113 6.29 27.65 -7.05
C ALA A 113 5.93 29.14 -6.83
N ASP A 114 4.86 29.58 -7.47
CA ASP A 114 4.26 30.91 -7.37
C ASP A 114 3.28 31.07 -6.19
N SER A 115 3.12 30.04 -5.36
CA SER A 115 2.22 30.07 -4.20
C SER A 115 2.67 31.13 -3.18
N PRO A 116 1.72 31.87 -2.57
CA PRO A 116 2.01 32.76 -1.45
C PRO A 116 2.34 32.01 -0.15
N ILE A 117 2.17 30.68 -0.11
CA ILE A 117 2.49 29.85 1.07
C ILE A 117 4.00 29.60 1.08
N LYS A 118 4.72 30.23 2.02
CA LYS A 118 6.18 30.10 2.17
C LYS A 118 6.58 29.51 3.51
N THR A 119 5.77 29.68 4.55
CA THR A 119 6.00 29.09 5.87
C THR A 119 4.85 28.17 6.29
N ILE A 120 5.03 27.47 7.41
CA ILE A 120 3.99 26.59 7.97
C ILE A 120 2.79 27.42 8.43
N GLU A 121 3.01 28.62 8.95
CA GLU A 121 1.94 29.51 9.44
C GLU A 121 0.99 29.96 8.32
N ASP A 122 1.51 30.11 7.08
CA ASP A 122 0.73 30.51 5.91
C ASP A 122 -0.35 29.49 5.52
N ILE A 123 -0.27 28.25 6.03
CA ILE A 123 -1.27 27.21 5.74
C ILE A 123 -2.57 27.41 6.52
N LYS A 124 -2.60 28.31 7.51
CA LYS A 124 -3.79 28.56 8.34
C LYS A 124 -4.96 29.05 7.49
N GLY A 125 -6.10 28.35 7.59
CA GLY A 125 -7.28 28.62 6.78
C GLY A 125 -7.16 28.25 5.30
N LYS A 126 -6.05 27.62 4.88
CA LYS A 126 -5.88 27.08 3.52
C LYS A 126 -6.38 25.65 3.44
N ARG A 127 -6.51 25.15 2.21
CA ARG A 127 -6.92 23.77 1.91
C ARG A 127 -5.69 22.95 1.55
N ILE A 128 -5.57 21.76 2.15
CA ILE A 128 -4.51 20.81 1.84
C ILE A 128 -5.11 19.63 1.07
N ALA A 129 -4.54 19.31 -0.07
CA ALA A 129 -4.93 18.15 -0.86
C ALA A 129 -4.28 16.88 -0.29
N THR A 130 -5.05 15.79 -0.25
CA THR A 130 -4.57 14.47 0.17
C THR A 130 -5.20 13.40 -0.71
N ASN A 131 -4.49 12.28 -0.89
CA ASN A 131 -4.92 11.18 -1.74
C ASN A 131 -6.14 10.42 -1.20
N ALA A 132 -6.22 10.24 0.12
CA ALA A 132 -7.34 9.57 0.77
C ALA A 132 -7.54 10.07 2.20
N ILE A 133 -8.80 10.16 2.61
CA ILE A 133 -9.16 10.45 4.00
C ILE A 133 -8.59 9.33 4.88
N THR A 134 -7.94 9.71 5.98
CA THR A 134 -7.26 8.79 6.91
C THR A 134 -5.97 8.17 6.39
N SER A 135 -5.47 8.60 5.22
CA SER A 135 -4.09 8.27 4.80
C SER A 135 -3.06 8.86 5.77
N PRO A 136 -1.82 8.34 5.80
CA PRO A 136 -0.73 8.94 6.57
C PRO A 136 -0.54 10.43 6.26
N THR A 137 -0.59 10.80 4.98
CA THR A 137 -0.51 12.18 4.52
C THR A 137 -1.69 13.00 5.07
N CYS A 138 -2.93 12.51 5.00
CA CYS A 138 -4.11 13.19 5.54
C CYS A 138 -4.02 13.40 7.06
N ARG A 139 -3.57 12.39 7.82
CA ARG A 139 -3.45 12.50 9.27
C ARG A 139 -2.32 13.45 9.66
N ARG A 140 -1.19 13.41 8.95
CA ARG A 140 -0.12 14.41 9.11
C ARG A 140 -0.61 15.82 8.83
N CYS A 141 -1.44 16.03 7.80
CA CYS A 141 -2.05 17.33 7.53
C CYS A 141 -2.87 17.80 8.74
N SER A 142 -3.75 16.93 9.26
CA SER A 142 -4.58 17.28 10.41
C SER A 142 -3.76 17.55 11.67
N THR A 143 -2.66 16.83 11.91
CA THR A 143 -1.78 17.09 13.05
C THR A 143 -1.04 18.39 12.85
N ALA A 144 -0.43 18.62 11.69
CA ALA A 144 0.30 19.84 11.36
C ALA A 144 -0.60 21.08 11.54
N VAL A 145 -1.82 21.06 10.99
CA VAL A 145 -2.79 22.16 11.11
C VAL A 145 -3.24 22.40 12.56
N LYS A 146 -3.28 21.37 13.41
CA LYS A 146 -3.65 21.54 14.84
C LYS A 146 -2.52 22.11 15.68
N SER A 147 -1.28 22.07 15.20
CA SER A 147 -0.10 22.54 15.93
C SER A 147 0.23 24.03 15.72
N ILE A 148 -0.60 24.76 14.97
CA ILE A 148 -0.45 26.17 14.52
C ILE A 148 -1.77 26.95 14.73
#